data_AF-A0A351CCD5-F1
#
_entry.id   AF-A0A351CCD5-F1
#
_cell.length_a   1.000
_cell.length_b   1.000
_cell.length_c   1.000
_cell.angle_alpha   90.00
_cell.angle_beta   90.00
_cell.angle_gamma   90.00
#
_symmetry.space_group_name_H-M   'P 1'
#
loop_
_entity.id
_entity.type
_entity.pdbx_description
1 polymer ?
#
loop_
_entity_poly.entity_id
_entity_poly.type
_entity_poly.pdbx_seq_one_letter_code
_entity_poly.pdbx_strand_id
1 'polypeptide(L)'
;MNDRIDSQDSVINRIIDGSITIDSGEEFKDLLKAFPNNPRLHRVYADRLLEDKSINAAEEYKVSAKLFIEAGLPLQAITCKIFEWRIIKPSKEEGLAFHSALCECNAQNIEVQKLFTKLEYEEMIALM
;
A
#
# COMPACT_ATOMS: atom_id res chain seq x y z
N MET A 1 17.16 -2.58 -26.61
CA MET A 1 17.37 -2.14 -25.22
C MET A 1 16.09 -2.28 -24.37
N ASN A 2 15.17 -3.18 -24.75
CA ASN A 2 13.86 -3.35 -24.09
C ASN A 2 13.80 -4.65 -23.24
N ASP A 3 14.55 -5.67 -23.64
CA ASP A 3 14.49 -7.01 -23.00
C ASP A 3 14.88 -7.04 -21.52
N ARG A 4 15.76 -6.13 -21.08
CA ARG A 4 16.19 -6.07 -19.66
C ARG A 4 15.11 -5.50 -18.75
N ILE A 5 14.35 -4.51 -19.20
CA ILE A 5 13.27 -3.90 -18.43
C ILE A 5 12.11 -4.89 -18.32
N ASP A 6 11.73 -5.53 -19.43
CA ASP A 6 10.71 -6.58 -19.45
C ASP A 6 11.08 -7.75 -18.51
N SER A 7 12.37 -8.11 -18.43
CA SER A 7 12.84 -9.15 -17.51
C SER A 7 12.75 -8.76 -16.04
N GLN A 8 13.05 -7.51 -15.69
CA GLN A 8 13.00 -7.01 -14.31
C GLN A 8 11.56 -6.86 -13.82
N ASP A 9 10.67 -6.37 -14.67
CA ASP A 9 9.24 -6.31 -14.39
C ASP A 9 8.65 -7.72 -14.17
N SER A 10 9.14 -8.72 -14.91
CA SER A 10 8.72 -10.11 -14.70
C SER A 10 9.13 -10.66 -13.32
N VAL A 11 10.33 -10.31 -12.83
CA VAL A 11 10.81 -10.76 -11.51
C VAL A 11 10.05 -10.07 -10.39
N ILE A 12 9.79 -8.76 -10.51
CA ILE A 12 9.01 -8.01 -9.53
C ILE A 12 7.59 -8.55 -9.42
N ASN A 13 6.95 -8.84 -10.55
CA ASN A 13 5.61 -9.44 -10.56
C ASN A 13 5.59 -10.81 -9.87
N ARG A 14 6.64 -11.61 -10.06
CA ARG A 14 6.82 -12.90 -9.40
C ARG A 14 7.09 -12.80 -7.89
N ILE A 15 7.70 -11.71 -7.44
CA ILE A 15 7.83 -11.44 -6.00
C ILE A 15 6.46 -11.02 -5.44
N ILE A 16 5.73 -10.17 -6.17
CA ILE A 16 4.41 -9.67 -5.77
C ILE A 16 3.36 -10.79 -5.69
N ASP A 17 3.39 -11.74 -6.62
CA ASP A 17 2.46 -12.88 -6.63
C ASP A 17 2.88 -14.03 -5.68
N GLY A 18 4.05 -13.92 -5.04
CA GLY A 18 4.57 -14.89 -4.09
C GLY A 18 5.27 -16.10 -4.72
N SER A 19 5.49 -16.12 -6.04
CA SER A 19 6.23 -17.19 -6.71
C SER A 19 7.75 -17.11 -6.53
N ILE A 20 8.28 -15.97 -6.09
CA ILE A 20 9.66 -15.80 -5.60
C ILE A 20 9.60 -15.19 -4.20
N THR A 21 10.22 -15.86 -3.23
CA THR A 21 10.48 -15.28 -1.92
C THR A 21 11.88 -14.65 -1.92
N ILE A 22 11.98 -13.46 -1.35
CA ILE A 22 13.27 -12.87 -0.97
C ILE A 22 13.41 -13.18 0.51
N ASP A 23 14.48 -13.82 0.94
CA ASP A 23 14.65 -14.22 2.35
C ASP A 23 15.48 -13.21 3.15
N SER A 24 16.13 -12.25 2.48
CA SER A 24 16.95 -11.22 3.12
C SER A 24 16.24 -9.87 3.19
N GLY A 25 16.15 -9.29 4.39
CA GLY A 25 15.62 -7.94 4.58
C GLY A 25 16.45 -6.87 3.85
N GLU A 26 17.77 -7.06 3.72
CA GLU A 26 18.64 -6.11 3.00
C GLU A 26 18.41 -6.19 1.48
N GLU A 27 18.23 -7.39 0.92
CA GLU A 27 17.90 -7.56 -0.50
C GLU A 27 16.55 -6.91 -0.83
N PHE A 28 15.57 -7.02 0.08
CA PHE A 28 14.27 -6.37 -0.11
C PHE A 28 14.39 -4.83 -0.09
N LYS A 29 15.21 -4.28 0.81
CA LYS A 29 15.47 -2.83 0.84
C LYS A 29 16.15 -2.34 -0.43
N ASP A 30 17.09 -3.10 -0.99
CA ASP A 30 17.73 -2.74 -2.25
C ASP A 30 16.74 -2.78 -3.42
N LEU A 31 15.80 -3.73 -3.39
CA LEU A 31 14.71 -3.78 -4.35
C LEU A 31 13.78 -2.57 -4.23
N LEU A 32 13.44 -2.14 -3.00
CA LEU A 32 12.66 -0.91 -2.77
C LEU A 32 13.40 0.34 -3.24
N LYS A 33 14.72 0.42 -3.07
CA LYS A 33 15.51 1.53 -3.64
C LYS A 33 15.48 1.55 -5.16
N ALA A 34 15.45 0.38 -5.80
CA ALA A 34 15.37 0.27 -7.26
C ALA A 34 13.97 0.59 -7.80
N PHE A 35 12.91 0.26 -7.05
CA PHE A 35 11.52 0.46 -7.45
C PHE A 35 10.69 1.20 -6.38
N PRO A 36 11.07 2.44 -6.01
CA PRO A 36 10.52 3.14 -4.84
C PRO A 36 9.06 3.58 -5.02
N ASN A 37 8.53 3.55 -6.23
CA ASN A 37 7.16 3.97 -6.54
C ASN A 37 6.25 2.78 -6.84
N ASN A 38 6.67 1.55 -6.55
CA ASN A 38 5.83 0.37 -6.75
C ASN A 38 5.00 0.09 -5.48
N PRO A 39 3.69 0.43 -5.46
CA PRO A 39 2.87 0.26 -4.26
C PRO A 39 2.79 -1.19 -3.79
N ARG A 40 2.74 -2.15 -4.72
CA ARG A 40 2.63 -3.57 -4.39
C ARG A 40 3.89 -4.09 -3.72
N LEU A 41 5.05 -3.59 -4.12
CA LEU A 41 6.32 -3.98 -3.53
C LEU A 41 6.44 -3.49 -2.07
N HIS A 42 6.06 -2.24 -1.79
CA HIS A 42 5.95 -1.73 -0.43
C HIS A 42 4.98 -2.55 0.42
N ARG A 43 3.83 -2.93 -0.14
CA ARG A 43 2.87 -3.81 0.53
C ARG A 43 3.47 -5.17 0.92
N VAL A 44 4.14 -5.85 -0.01
CA VAL A 44 4.77 -7.16 0.28
C VAL A 44 5.82 -7.04 1.37
N TYR A 45 6.59 -5.95 1.36
CA TYR A 45 7.56 -5.70 2.43
C TYR A 45 6.88 -5.46 3.77
N ALA A 46 5.76 -4.71 3.79
CA ALA A 46 4.97 -4.47 4.99
C ALA A 46 4.35 -5.77 5.54
N ASP A 47 3.83 -6.63 4.67
CA ASP A 47 3.29 -7.95 5.02
C ASP A 47 4.38 -8.80 5.70
N ARG A 48 5.59 -8.82 5.14
CA ARG A 48 6.75 -9.50 5.74
C ARG A 48 7.14 -8.90 7.10
N LEU A 49 7.28 -7.57 7.19
CA LEU A 49 7.63 -6.91 8.45
C LEU A 49 6.59 -7.21 9.54
N LEU A 50 5.32 -7.36 9.16
CA LEU A 50 4.25 -7.75 10.07
C LEU A 50 4.41 -9.19 10.56
N GLU A 51 4.82 -10.13 9.70
CA GLU A 51 5.18 -11.51 10.10
C GLU A 51 6.34 -11.53 11.11
N ASP A 52 7.33 -10.65 10.89
CA ASP A 52 8.46 -10.42 11.80
C ASP A 52 8.09 -9.62 13.06
N LYS A 53 6.80 -9.24 13.22
CA LYS A 53 6.25 -8.42 14.33
C LYS A 53 6.94 -7.06 14.47
N SER A 54 7.47 -6.53 13.37
CA SER A 54 8.14 -5.24 13.32
C SER A 54 7.12 -4.11 13.19
N ILE A 55 7.23 -3.10 14.06
CA ILE A 55 6.37 -1.90 14.00
C ILE A 55 6.58 -1.08 12.71
N ASN A 56 7.74 -1.25 12.05
CA ASN A 56 8.06 -0.59 10.79
C ASN A 56 7.11 -1.01 9.65
N ALA A 57 6.38 -2.12 9.80
CA ALA A 57 5.33 -2.51 8.87
C ALA A 57 4.29 -1.38 8.67
N ALA A 58 3.98 -0.62 9.72
CA ALA A 58 3.03 0.49 9.63
C ALA A 58 3.47 1.57 8.64
N GLU A 59 4.75 1.94 8.64
CA GLU A 59 5.28 2.96 7.72
C GLU A 59 5.25 2.46 6.28
N GLU A 60 5.58 1.18 6.04
CA GLU A 60 5.54 0.61 4.70
C GLU A 60 4.10 0.46 4.17
N TYR A 61 3.14 0.12 5.03
CA TYR A 61 1.72 0.19 4.66
C TYR A 61 1.27 1.62 4.35
N LYS A 62 1.76 2.63 5.09
CA LYS A 62 1.47 4.05 4.85
C LYS A 62 1.98 4.51 3.49
N VAL A 63 3.22 4.18 3.16
CA VAL A 63 3.84 4.48 1.86
C VAL A 63 3.07 3.77 0.74
N SER A 64 2.80 2.48 0.90
CA SER A 64 2.01 1.70 -0.05
C SER A 64 0.62 2.30 -0.29
N ALA A 65 -0.08 2.71 0.78
CA ALA A 65 -1.40 3.31 0.67
C ALA A 65 -1.38 4.59 -0.16
N LYS A 66 -0.40 5.47 0.08
CA LYS A 66 -0.20 6.71 -0.68
C LYS A 66 0.02 6.41 -2.17
N LEU A 67 0.93 5.49 -2.49
CA LEU A 67 1.23 5.11 -3.86
C LEU A 67 0.01 4.47 -4.58
N PHE A 68 -0.83 3.71 -3.86
CA PHE A 68 -2.07 3.18 -4.42
C PHE A 68 -3.11 4.27 -4.72
N ILE A 69 -3.24 5.30 -3.87
CA ILE A 69 -4.09 6.46 -4.18
C ILE A 69 -3.60 7.18 -5.45
N GLU A 70 -2.30 7.43 -5.55
CA GLU A 70 -1.68 8.06 -6.73
C GLU A 70 -1.90 7.22 -8.00
N ALA A 71 -1.93 5.90 -7.88
CA ALA A 71 -2.23 4.98 -8.98
C ALA A 71 -3.72 4.84 -9.32
N GLY A 72 -4.62 5.51 -8.59
CA GLY A 72 -6.08 5.39 -8.80
C GLY A 72 -6.68 4.06 -8.31
N LEU A 73 -6.06 3.45 -7.30
CA LEU A 73 -6.40 2.13 -6.75
C LEU A 73 -6.87 2.24 -5.28
N PRO A 74 -8.06 2.83 -5.03
CA PRO A 74 -8.50 3.18 -3.68
C PRO A 74 -8.74 1.96 -2.78
N LEU A 75 -9.20 0.82 -3.31
CA LEU A 75 -9.43 -0.39 -2.51
C LEU A 75 -8.13 -0.90 -1.87
N GLN A 76 -7.07 -0.92 -2.66
CA GLN A 76 -5.75 -1.34 -2.21
C GLN A 76 -5.19 -0.36 -1.18
N ALA A 77 -5.39 0.94 -1.39
CA ALA A 77 -5.02 1.96 -0.42
C ALA A 77 -5.75 1.80 0.92
N ILE A 78 -7.07 1.60 0.89
CA ILE A 78 -7.91 1.33 2.07
C ILE A 78 -7.40 0.09 2.80
N THR A 79 -7.11 -0.99 2.06
CA THR A 79 -6.60 -2.23 2.64
C THR A 79 -5.27 -1.99 3.37
N CYS A 80 -4.34 -1.24 2.78
CA CYS A 80 -3.08 -0.89 3.43
C CYS A 80 -3.32 -0.04 4.70
N LYS A 81 -4.23 0.94 4.68
CA LYS A 81 -4.57 1.71 5.88
C LYS A 81 -5.19 0.89 6.99
N ILE A 82 -6.03 -0.10 6.68
CA ILE A 82 -6.56 -1.04 7.67
C ILE A 82 -5.41 -1.76 8.40
N PHE A 83 -4.41 -2.25 7.65
CA PHE A 83 -3.26 -2.91 8.25
C PHE A 83 -2.39 -1.94 9.07
N GLU A 84 -2.10 -0.75 8.55
CA GLU A 84 -1.39 0.31 9.28
C GLU A 84 -2.11 0.63 10.61
N TRP A 85 -3.42 0.86 10.58
CA TRP A 85 -4.22 1.32 11.73
C TRP A 85 -4.55 0.23 12.76
N ARG A 86 -4.31 -1.04 12.39
CA ARG A 86 -4.26 -2.14 13.35
C ARG A 86 -2.95 -2.18 14.14
N ILE A 87 -1.86 -1.68 13.57
CA ILE A 87 -0.55 -1.59 14.23
C ILE A 87 -0.45 -0.30 15.04
N ILE A 88 -0.74 0.85 14.41
CA ILE A 88 -0.66 2.18 15.00
C ILE A 88 -1.98 2.91 14.76
N LYS A 89 -2.73 3.20 15.82
CA LYS A 89 -4.01 3.91 15.69
C LYS A 89 -3.81 5.30 15.09
N PRO A 90 -4.63 5.71 14.11
CA PRO A 90 -4.49 7.01 13.47
C PRO A 90 -4.83 8.15 14.42
N SER A 91 -4.18 9.29 14.23
CA SER A 91 -4.72 10.55 14.74
C SER A 91 -5.97 10.97 13.93
N LYS A 92 -6.76 11.89 14.48
CA LYS A 92 -7.92 12.44 13.76
C LYS A 92 -7.47 13.13 12.47
N GLU A 93 -6.37 13.87 12.52
CA GLU A 93 -5.80 14.57 11.38
C GLU A 93 -5.35 13.59 10.29
N GLU A 94 -4.72 12.48 10.65
CA GLU A 94 -4.30 11.45 9.69
C GLU A 94 -5.50 10.78 9.02
N GLY A 95 -6.55 10.46 9.79
CA GLY A 95 -7.77 9.89 9.24
C GLY A 95 -8.50 10.84 8.29
N LEU A 96 -8.61 12.13 8.65
CA LEU A 96 -9.18 13.16 7.78
C LEU A 96 -8.37 13.37 6.51
N ALA A 97 -7.03 13.41 6.62
CA ALA A 97 -6.15 13.55 5.46
C ALA A 97 -6.31 12.37 4.49
N PHE A 98 -6.44 11.14 5.01
CA PHE A 98 -6.69 9.98 4.18
C PHE A 98 -8.07 10.01 3.50
N HIS A 99 -9.11 10.41 4.22
CA HIS A 99 -10.45 10.58 3.65
C HIS A 99 -10.46 11.60 2.50
N SER A 100 -9.83 12.77 2.70
CA SER A 100 -9.70 13.77 1.63
C SER A 100 -8.95 13.22 0.42
N ALA A 101 -7.85 12.47 0.63
CA ALA A 101 -7.11 11.84 -0.46
C ALA A 101 -7.94 10.79 -1.23
N LEU A 102 -8.82 10.06 -0.54
CA LEU A 102 -9.79 9.16 -1.20
C LEU A 102 -10.81 9.92 -2.04
N CYS A 103 -11.31 11.06 -1.57
CA CYS A 103 -12.21 11.93 -2.33
C CYS A 103 -11.56 12.48 -3.60
N GLU A 104 -10.27 12.81 -3.53
CA GLU A 104 -9.50 13.38 -4.65
C GLU A 104 -8.88 12.32 -5.58
N CYS A 105 -8.94 11.03 -5.19
CA CYS A 105 -8.36 9.93 -5.97
C CYS A 105 -8.99 9.84 -7.37
N ASN A 106 -8.18 9.78 -8.42
CA ASN A 106 -8.66 9.51 -9.78
C ASN A 106 -8.90 8.00 -9.95
N ALA A 107 -9.97 7.48 -9.36
CA ALA A 107 -10.16 6.04 -9.21
C ALA A 107 -10.45 5.34 -10.54
N GLN A 108 -9.72 4.24 -10.79
CA GLN A 108 -10.03 3.30 -11.87
C GLN A 108 -11.34 2.54 -11.59
N ASN A 109 -11.66 2.32 -10.30
CA ASN A 109 -12.92 1.76 -9.84
C ASN A 109 -13.70 2.79 -9.01
N ILE A 110 -14.64 3.45 -9.69
CA ILE A 110 -15.42 4.55 -9.14
C ILE A 110 -16.35 4.09 -8.00
N GLU A 111 -16.81 2.83 -7.99
CA GLU A 111 -17.82 2.38 -7.02
C GLU A 111 -17.25 2.19 -5.62
N VAL A 112 -16.02 1.65 -5.50
CA VAL A 112 -15.35 1.58 -4.19
C VAL A 112 -15.08 2.98 -3.65
N GLN A 113 -14.61 3.89 -4.50
CA GLN A 113 -14.41 5.28 -4.10
C GLN A 113 -15.73 5.90 -3.63
N LYS A 114 -16.81 5.81 -4.42
CA LYS A 114 -18.13 6.35 -4.07
C LYS A 114 -18.67 5.83 -2.76
N LEU A 115 -18.42 4.56 -2.41
CA LEU A 115 -18.85 4.01 -1.13
C LEU A 115 -18.13 4.73 0.02
N PHE A 116 -16.80 4.76 -0.02
CA PHE A 116 -15.99 5.30 1.07
C PHE A 116 -16.04 6.82 1.18
N THR A 117 -16.29 7.55 0.08
CA THR A 117 -16.45 9.02 0.10
C THR A 117 -17.85 9.48 0.50
N LYS A 118 -18.81 8.56 0.61
CA LYS A 118 -20.15 8.82 1.13
C LYS A 118 -20.30 8.52 2.62
N LEU A 119 -19.33 7.83 3.22
CA LEU A 119 -19.29 7.62 4.66
C LEU A 119 -18.86 8.92 5.33
N GLU A 120 -19.48 9.24 6.45
CA GLU A 120 -18.91 10.25 7.34
C GLU A 120 -17.57 9.74 7.91
N TYR A 121 -16.72 10.66 8.36
CA TYR A 121 -15.39 10.32 8.89
C TYR A 121 -15.46 9.23 9.98
N GLU A 122 -16.40 9.37 10.91
CA GLU A 122 -16.61 8.41 11.99
C GLU A 122 -17.02 7.02 11.49
N GLU A 123 -17.82 6.94 10.43
CA GLU A 123 -18.27 5.69 9.82
C GLU A 123 -17.13 5.01 9.06
N MET A 124 -16.32 5.78 8.33
CA MET A 124 -15.13 5.28 7.65
C MET A 124 -14.14 4.66 8.66
N ILE A 125 -13.87 5.37 9.76
CA ILE A 125 -12.97 4.86 10.81
C ILE A 125 -13.54 3.62 11.51
N ALA A 126 -14.86 3.55 11.71
CA ALA A 126 -15.48 2.36 12.31
C ALA A 126 -15.40 1.12 11.39
N LEU A 127 -15.38 1.32 10.07
CA LEU A 127 -15.28 0.25 9.08
C LEU A 127 -13.85 -0.30 8.92
N MET A 128 -12.83 0.52 9.21
CA MET A 128 -11.41 0.23 8.98
C MET A 128 -10.69 -0.32 10.22
#